data_AF-A0A960QYS5-F1
#
_entry.id   AF-A0A960QYS5-F1
#
_cell.length_a   1.000
_cell.length_b   1.000
_cell.length_c   1.000
_cell.angle_alpha   90.00
_cell.angle_beta   90.00
_cell.angle_gamma   90.00
#
_symmetry.space_group_name_H-M   'P 1'
#
loop_
_entity.id
_entity.type
_entity.pdbx_description
1 polymer ?
#
loop_
_entity_poly.entity_id
_entity_poly.type
_entity_poly.pdbx_seq_one_letter_code
_entity_poly.pdbx_strand_id
1 'polypeptide(L)'
;LDAYHFLLRFRCWIHLSRARRGAATALGNHAEDVMNYDDFERLGDWLGAAESEEDRLVFGETVRARILDARRRIAMFARGVIEGELRPGRRISPGHPVALGAGGLYHAEPETCVTDGDHSRAALRLLLMAQRYELPVDPSELQTTFRNAGDWLEPVPEVAELFLETRGSLATTFDFLSRLPGAEDRLFPGYARFESSLDERVMTEQLTLRGPLEREKMRALEADRREGLRLLAEDPRPEKLTDVAFAIRVEVEAAQLLEPQLAAVKLALKTKRLPVTADDLAARNDPTRSLVDRFSSGFSGIPVEDYYSQGFVGAGFSSEVLELARFLVENRRTFREIVASGLIDDAAVGELLRRCGGDLDRLRALYVFTHADRHAWKSPSQNPAQFFNIRELYAKARMPEGRRFDPDALLHEAGYGDSGAQDILKDFGEDFYKGIYRHYAVRFGGYLLRLKREGRSGKPRVTTIAEGPARILAIAAHDDRGLAASITGALWKRGVRLQQAHLFSAMNHGLVLDFFHLAPVLAQDGEPTFPCGPELSGAVADAVTERLHIDPSDEASLPDVMRNVTL
;
A
#
# COMPACT_ATOMS: atom_id res chain seq x y z
N LEU A 1 8.80 13.93 -45.28
CA LEU A 1 9.80 15.00 -45.02
C LEU A 1 9.13 16.36 -44.79
N ASP A 2 8.17 16.78 -45.62
CA ASP A 2 7.49 18.09 -45.46
C ASP A 2 6.83 18.30 -44.09
N ALA A 3 6.16 17.28 -43.56
CA ALA A 3 5.58 17.31 -42.21
C ALA A 3 6.65 17.56 -41.12
N TYR A 4 7.80 16.90 -41.25
CA TYR A 4 8.92 17.05 -40.31
C TYR A 4 9.56 18.44 -40.41
N HIS A 5 9.80 18.92 -41.63
CA HIS A 5 10.30 20.29 -41.85
C HIS A 5 9.32 21.35 -41.34
N PHE A 6 8.01 21.12 -41.52
CA PHE A 6 6.98 22.01 -40.99
C PHE A 6 7.03 22.06 -39.46
N LEU A 7 7.10 20.91 -38.77
CA LEU A 7 7.22 20.89 -37.30
C LEU A 7 8.55 21.48 -36.80
N LEU A 8 9.65 21.33 -37.53
CA LEU A 8 10.92 21.99 -37.19
C LEU A 8 10.83 23.51 -37.33
N ARG A 9 10.23 24.02 -38.41
CA ARG A 9 9.98 25.46 -38.58
C ARG A 9 9.07 26.01 -37.49
N PHE A 10 8.05 25.23 -37.14
CA PHE A 10 7.14 25.55 -36.05
C PHE A 10 7.85 25.60 -34.70
N ARG A 11 8.70 24.61 -34.40
CA ARG A 11 9.58 24.60 -33.22
C ARG A 11 10.46 25.86 -33.19
N CYS A 12 11.11 26.21 -34.30
CA CYS A 12 11.90 27.43 -34.38
C CYS A 12 11.08 28.69 -34.11
N TRP A 13 9.84 28.77 -34.60
CA TRP A 13 8.95 29.90 -34.33
C TRP A 13 8.59 30.02 -32.84
N ILE A 14 8.22 28.92 -32.16
CA ILE A 14 7.98 28.91 -30.71
C ILE A 14 9.22 29.38 -29.94
N HIS A 15 10.40 28.91 -30.35
CA HIS A 15 11.65 29.29 -29.71
C HIS A 15 12.01 30.77 -29.91
N LEU A 16 11.57 31.37 -31.01
CA LEU A 16 11.76 32.80 -31.29
C LEU A 16 10.73 33.68 -30.57
N SER A 17 9.51 33.17 -30.32
CA SER A 17 8.45 33.90 -29.62
C SER A 17 8.59 33.86 -28.11
N ARG A 18 9.36 32.92 -27.55
CA ARG A 18 9.63 32.79 -26.11
C ARG A 18 11.00 33.37 -25.74
N ALA A 19 11.08 34.02 -24.57
CA ALA A 19 12.37 34.41 -24.01
C ALA A 19 13.11 33.13 -23.57
N ARG A 20 14.35 32.90 -24.05
CA ARG A 20 15.16 31.73 -23.68
C ARG A 20 15.22 31.55 -22.16
N ARG A 21 14.76 30.42 -21.64
CA ARG A 21 14.84 30.07 -20.23
C ARG A 21 15.27 28.61 -20.08
N GLY A 22 16.58 28.40 -19.93
CA GLY A 22 17.15 27.13 -19.47
C GLY A 22 18.11 26.47 -20.45
N ALA A 23 18.82 25.46 -19.96
CA ALA A 23 19.72 24.62 -20.74
C ALA A 23 18.96 23.46 -21.39
N ALA A 24 19.43 22.99 -22.55
CA ALA A 24 18.92 21.78 -23.17
C ALA A 24 19.16 20.57 -22.25
N THR A 25 18.25 19.61 -22.28
CA THR A 25 18.47 18.27 -21.73
C THR A 25 19.57 17.52 -22.51
N ALA A 26 20.07 16.42 -21.96
CA ALA A 26 21.08 15.58 -22.62
C ALA A 26 20.65 15.04 -24.00
N LEU A 27 19.34 15.01 -24.28
CA LEU A 27 18.76 14.60 -25.57
C LEU A 27 18.52 15.78 -26.53
N GLY A 28 18.94 17.00 -26.16
CA GLY A 28 18.73 18.21 -26.95
C GLY A 28 17.30 18.77 -26.89
N ASN A 29 16.48 18.30 -25.95
CA ASN A 29 15.13 18.84 -25.71
C ASN A 29 15.20 20.05 -24.78
N HIS A 30 14.36 21.04 -25.05
CA HIS A 30 14.20 22.28 -24.30
C HIS A 30 12.82 22.30 -23.63
N ALA A 31 12.69 22.99 -22.49
CA ALA A 31 11.37 23.22 -21.88
C ALA A 31 10.43 23.95 -22.88
N GLU A 32 11.02 24.77 -23.74
CA GLU A 32 10.34 25.50 -24.80
C GLU A 32 9.81 24.61 -25.94
N ASP A 33 10.19 23.32 -26.02
CA ASP A 33 9.68 22.38 -27.02
C ASP A 33 8.23 21.93 -26.75
N VAL A 34 7.74 22.16 -25.53
CA VAL A 34 6.35 21.90 -25.16
C VAL A 34 5.51 23.14 -25.47
N MET A 35 4.64 23.00 -26.47
CA MET A 35 3.64 24.02 -26.81
C MET A 35 2.63 24.15 -25.66
N ASN A 36 2.41 25.37 -25.19
CA ASN A 36 1.38 25.67 -24.20
C ASN A 36 0.13 26.23 -24.89
N TYR A 37 -0.89 26.54 -24.09
CA TYR A 37 -2.16 27.06 -24.61
C TYR A 37 -1.99 28.45 -25.27
N ASP A 38 -1.17 29.33 -24.67
CA ASP A 38 -0.92 30.68 -25.23
C ASP A 38 -0.26 30.64 -26.61
N ASP A 39 0.69 29.72 -26.86
CA ASP A 39 1.28 29.57 -28.20
C ASP A 39 0.24 29.10 -29.22
N PHE A 40 -0.71 28.26 -28.78
CA PHE A 40 -1.76 27.70 -29.63
C PHE A 40 -2.80 28.75 -30.04
N GLU A 41 -3.07 29.73 -29.17
CA GLU A 41 -3.90 30.89 -29.50
C GLU A 41 -3.19 31.85 -30.46
N ARG A 42 -1.87 32.06 -30.29
CA ARG A 42 -1.06 33.02 -31.05
C ARG A 42 -0.56 32.55 -32.42
N LEU A 43 -1.04 31.41 -32.92
CA LEU A 43 -0.57 30.86 -34.21
C LEU A 43 -0.80 31.79 -35.40
N GLY A 44 -1.82 32.67 -35.32
CA GLY A 44 -2.06 33.72 -36.31
C GLY A 44 -0.91 34.73 -36.43
N ASP A 45 -0.15 34.95 -35.35
CA ASP A 45 0.95 35.92 -35.32
C ASP A 45 2.15 35.46 -36.17
N TRP A 46 2.21 34.18 -36.54
CA TRP A 46 3.20 33.68 -37.48
C TRP A 46 3.01 34.24 -38.90
N LEU A 47 1.82 34.76 -39.23
CA LEU A 47 1.57 35.49 -40.48
C LEU A 47 2.21 36.90 -40.48
N GLY A 48 2.41 37.49 -39.29
CA GLY A 48 2.99 38.82 -39.10
C GLY A 48 1.98 39.89 -38.68
N ALA A 49 2.47 40.92 -38.00
CA ALA A 49 1.63 41.98 -37.40
C ALA A 49 1.05 42.99 -38.41
N ALA A 50 1.47 42.94 -39.68
CA ALA A 50 0.98 43.83 -40.73
C ALA A 50 -0.36 43.39 -41.34
N GLU A 51 -0.80 42.16 -41.04
CA GLU A 51 -2.02 41.56 -41.61
C GLU A 51 -3.24 41.81 -40.73
N SER A 52 -4.43 41.71 -41.34
CA SER A 52 -5.70 41.92 -40.63
C SER A 52 -5.91 40.87 -39.52
N GLU A 53 -6.75 41.20 -38.54
CA GLU A 53 -7.10 40.26 -37.47
C GLU A 53 -7.86 39.03 -38.00
N GLU A 54 -8.70 39.23 -39.01
CA GLU A 54 -9.44 38.15 -39.69
C GLU A 54 -8.49 37.20 -40.43
N ASP A 55 -7.51 37.74 -41.16
CA ASP A 55 -6.51 36.93 -41.88
C ASP A 55 -5.63 36.14 -40.92
N ARG A 56 -5.22 36.75 -39.80
CA ARG A 56 -4.46 36.06 -38.74
C ARG A 56 -5.27 34.94 -38.08
N LEU A 57 -6.58 35.13 -37.88
CA LEU A 57 -7.45 34.10 -37.33
C LEU A 57 -7.53 32.89 -38.27
N VAL A 58 -7.87 33.12 -39.55
CA VAL A 58 -7.99 32.07 -40.58
C VAL A 58 -6.66 31.34 -40.80
N PHE A 59 -5.55 32.09 -40.80
CA PHE A 59 -4.23 31.51 -40.90
C PHE A 59 -3.88 30.65 -39.68
N GLY A 60 -4.19 31.13 -38.47
CA GLY A 60 -4.00 30.37 -37.23
C GLY A 60 -4.73 29.02 -37.25
N GLU A 61 -5.98 28.99 -37.72
CA GLU A 61 -6.74 27.74 -37.90
C GLU A 61 -6.08 26.80 -38.91
N THR A 62 -5.59 27.34 -40.02
CA THR A 62 -4.86 26.57 -41.04
C THR A 62 -3.57 25.96 -40.47
N VAL A 63 -2.82 26.72 -39.66
CA VAL A 63 -1.62 26.25 -38.98
C VAL A 63 -1.96 25.14 -37.98
N ARG A 64 -3.03 25.28 -37.18
CA ARG A 64 -3.49 24.23 -36.24
C ARG A 64 -3.81 22.93 -36.96
N ALA A 65 -4.58 23.00 -38.04
CA ALA A 65 -4.93 21.84 -38.86
C ALA A 65 -3.67 21.17 -39.43
N ARG A 66 -2.72 21.97 -39.91
CA ARG A 66 -1.47 21.48 -40.48
C ARG A 66 -0.53 20.85 -39.45
N ILE A 67 -0.50 21.36 -38.21
CA ILE A 67 0.23 20.74 -37.08
C ILE A 67 -0.33 19.35 -36.80
N LEU A 68 -1.66 19.22 -36.71
CA LEU A 68 -2.30 17.93 -36.46
C LEU A 68 -2.04 16.93 -37.60
N ASP A 69 -2.16 17.37 -38.86
CA ASP A 69 -1.85 16.54 -40.03
C ASP A 69 -0.38 16.11 -40.05
N ALA A 70 0.54 17.03 -39.79
CA ALA A 70 1.97 16.73 -39.75
C ALA A 70 2.31 15.71 -38.64
N ARG A 71 1.72 15.84 -37.45
CA ARG A 71 1.87 14.87 -36.36
C ARG A 71 1.35 13.49 -36.74
N ARG A 72 0.17 13.40 -37.35
CA ARG A 72 -0.42 12.14 -37.81
C ARG A 72 0.46 11.46 -38.86
N ARG A 73 0.97 12.21 -39.84
CA ARG A 73 1.87 11.68 -40.88
C ARG A 73 3.18 11.13 -40.32
N ILE A 74 3.79 11.83 -39.36
CA ILE A 74 5.01 11.36 -38.71
C ILE A 74 4.73 10.12 -37.87
N ALA A 75 3.63 10.11 -37.12
CA ALA A 75 3.22 8.93 -36.35
C ALA A 75 2.97 7.72 -37.25
N MET A 76 2.28 7.89 -38.39
CA MET A 76 2.07 6.83 -39.38
C MET A 76 3.39 6.32 -39.97
N PHE A 77 4.30 7.22 -40.35
CA PHE A 77 5.61 6.83 -40.88
C PHE A 77 6.43 6.08 -39.85
N ALA A 78 6.54 6.61 -38.63
CA ALA A 78 7.26 5.97 -37.54
C ALA A 78 6.68 4.59 -37.23
N ARG A 79 5.35 4.48 -37.19
CA ARG A 79 4.65 3.20 -37.06
C ARG A 79 5.02 2.23 -38.19
N GLY A 80 4.99 2.67 -39.45
CA GLY A 80 5.36 1.82 -40.59
C GLY A 80 6.82 1.36 -40.57
N VAL A 81 7.76 2.21 -40.12
CA VAL A 81 9.17 1.82 -39.92
C VAL A 81 9.29 0.79 -38.80
N ILE A 82 8.68 1.05 -37.64
CA ILE A 82 8.69 0.12 -36.49
C ILE A 82 8.06 -1.22 -36.86
N GLU A 83 6.89 -1.21 -37.48
CA GLU A 83 6.20 -2.43 -37.94
C GLU A 83 7.01 -3.17 -39.00
N GLY A 84 7.71 -2.46 -39.89
CA GLY A 84 8.61 -3.05 -40.88
C GLY A 84 9.79 -3.78 -40.25
N GLU A 85 10.44 -3.16 -39.25
CA GLU A 85 11.56 -3.76 -38.49
C GLU A 85 11.11 -4.93 -37.61
N LEU A 86 9.89 -4.87 -37.06
CA LEU A 86 9.32 -5.93 -36.22
C LEU A 86 8.61 -7.04 -37.01
N ARG A 87 8.41 -6.86 -38.32
CA ARG A 87 7.74 -7.83 -39.21
C ARG A 87 8.34 -9.24 -39.20
N PRO A 88 9.67 -9.44 -39.25
CA PRO A 88 10.25 -10.77 -39.16
C PRO A 88 10.19 -11.36 -37.74
N GLY A 89 9.84 -10.55 -36.74
CA GLY A 89 9.89 -10.91 -35.34
C GLY A 89 11.32 -10.89 -34.79
N ARG A 90 11.50 -10.30 -33.61
CA ARG A 90 12.78 -10.27 -32.91
C ARG A 90 12.74 -11.18 -31.69
N ARG A 91 13.43 -12.30 -31.74
CA ARG A 91 13.57 -13.20 -30.59
C ARG A 91 14.34 -12.51 -29.45
N ILE A 92 13.96 -12.84 -28.21
CA ILE A 92 14.59 -12.28 -27.00
C ILE A 92 16.08 -12.65 -26.94
N SER A 93 16.41 -13.89 -27.29
CA SER A 93 17.77 -14.36 -27.55
C SER A 93 17.74 -15.40 -28.67
N PRO A 94 18.89 -15.72 -29.32
CA PRO A 94 18.95 -16.75 -30.35
C PRO A 94 18.36 -18.08 -29.85
N GLY A 95 17.37 -18.62 -30.56
CA GLY A 95 16.68 -19.86 -30.18
C GLY A 95 15.61 -19.73 -29.09
N HIS A 96 15.36 -18.54 -28.54
CA HIS A 96 14.30 -18.36 -27.54
C HIS A 96 12.91 -18.55 -28.18
N PRO A 97 11.97 -19.26 -27.53
CA PRO A 97 10.66 -19.57 -28.11
C PRO A 97 9.70 -18.37 -28.16
N VAL A 98 10.01 -17.29 -27.46
CA VAL A 98 9.25 -16.03 -27.49
C VAL A 98 9.95 -14.97 -28.34
N ALA A 99 9.18 -14.29 -29.19
CA ALA A 99 9.64 -13.19 -30.04
C ALA A 99 8.75 -11.95 -29.90
N LEU A 100 9.31 -10.78 -30.20
CA LEU A 100 8.61 -9.51 -30.28
C LEU A 100 8.27 -9.20 -31.74
N GLY A 101 6.98 -9.11 -32.03
CA GLY A 101 6.44 -8.71 -33.33
C GLY A 101 5.78 -7.33 -33.26
N ALA A 102 5.15 -6.92 -34.36
CA ALA A 102 4.46 -5.63 -34.48
C ALA A 102 3.28 -5.48 -33.50
N GLY A 103 2.60 -6.57 -33.13
CA GLY A 103 1.45 -6.56 -32.22
C GLY A 103 1.79 -6.82 -30.75
N GLY A 104 3.03 -7.23 -30.44
CA GLY A 104 3.45 -7.59 -29.09
C GLY A 104 4.34 -8.84 -29.07
N LEU A 105 4.47 -9.44 -27.89
CA LEU A 105 5.16 -10.72 -27.73
C LEU A 105 4.29 -11.87 -28.20
N TYR A 106 4.87 -12.82 -28.93
CA TYR A 106 4.20 -14.02 -29.42
C TYR A 106 5.10 -15.26 -29.30
N HIS A 107 4.50 -16.44 -29.32
CA HIS A 107 5.24 -17.69 -29.34
C HIS A 107 5.67 -18.04 -30.77
N ALA A 108 6.97 -18.11 -31.02
CA ALA A 108 7.54 -18.24 -32.37
C ALA A 108 7.44 -19.66 -32.95
N GLU A 109 7.24 -20.68 -32.12
CA GLU A 109 7.24 -22.09 -32.51
C GLU A 109 6.01 -22.81 -31.94
N PRO A 110 4.77 -22.41 -32.28
CA PRO A 110 3.57 -23.04 -31.71
C PRO A 110 3.42 -24.51 -32.13
N GLU A 111 3.97 -24.89 -33.29
CA GLU A 111 3.91 -26.25 -33.85
C GLU A 111 4.68 -27.30 -33.04
N THR A 112 5.59 -26.87 -32.16
CA THR A 112 6.36 -27.78 -31.31
C THR A 112 5.62 -28.19 -30.03
N CYS A 113 4.45 -27.60 -29.77
CA CYS A 113 3.62 -27.93 -28.62
C CYS A 113 2.67 -29.07 -28.99
N VAL A 114 2.87 -30.25 -28.39
CA VAL A 114 2.10 -31.47 -28.72
C VAL A 114 1.19 -31.89 -27.57
N THR A 115 1.62 -31.66 -26.33
CA THR A 115 0.84 -32.01 -25.13
C THR A 115 0.28 -30.77 -24.45
N ASP A 116 -0.76 -30.95 -23.63
CA ASP A 116 -1.32 -29.90 -22.76
C ASP A 116 -0.25 -29.27 -21.86
N GLY A 117 0.73 -30.08 -21.41
CA GLY A 117 1.90 -29.62 -20.70
C GLY A 117 2.81 -28.70 -21.54
N ASP A 118 3.09 -29.06 -22.80
CA ASP A 118 3.89 -28.21 -23.71
C ASP A 118 3.19 -26.89 -24.00
N HIS A 119 1.88 -26.94 -24.27
CA HIS A 119 1.05 -25.75 -24.45
C HIS A 119 1.05 -24.86 -23.20
N SER A 120 0.92 -25.45 -22.01
CA SER A 120 0.99 -24.74 -20.72
C SER A 120 2.33 -24.06 -20.52
N ARG A 121 3.45 -24.73 -20.83
CA ARG A 121 4.79 -24.14 -20.76
C ARG A 121 4.95 -22.98 -21.74
N ALA A 122 4.51 -23.15 -22.99
CA ALA A 122 4.59 -22.10 -24.01
C ALA A 122 3.80 -20.85 -23.61
N ALA A 123 2.55 -21.04 -23.19
CA ALA A 123 1.65 -19.97 -22.76
C ALA A 123 2.17 -19.23 -21.52
N LEU A 124 2.55 -19.95 -20.46
CA LEU A 124 3.04 -19.33 -19.23
C LEU A 124 4.43 -18.70 -19.40
N ARG A 125 5.30 -19.26 -20.26
CA ARG A 125 6.57 -18.61 -20.61
C ARG A 125 6.35 -17.32 -21.40
N LEU A 126 5.37 -17.29 -22.30
CA LEU A 126 4.99 -16.06 -22.99
C LEU A 126 4.48 -15.00 -21.99
N LEU A 127 3.64 -15.37 -21.03
CA LEU A 127 3.22 -14.48 -19.95
C LEU A 127 4.37 -14.01 -19.06
N LEU A 128 5.31 -14.90 -18.75
CA LEU A 128 6.49 -14.56 -17.96
C LEU A 128 7.35 -13.52 -18.67
N MET A 129 7.55 -13.66 -19.98
CA MET A 129 8.28 -12.66 -20.77
C MET A 129 7.50 -11.34 -20.85
N ALA A 130 6.18 -11.39 -21.05
CA ALA A 130 5.32 -10.20 -21.05
C ALA A 130 5.38 -9.45 -19.72
N GLN A 131 5.34 -10.17 -18.59
CA GLN A 131 5.53 -9.62 -17.26
C GLN A 131 6.92 -9.00 -17.13
N ARG A 132 7.97 -9.78 -17.37
CA ARG A 132 9.37 -9.38 -17.19
C ARG A 132 9.75 -8.11 -17.95
N TYR A 133 9.28 -7.98 -19.18
CA TYR A 133 9.62 -6.86 -20.07
C TYR A 133 8.56 -5.76 -20.11
N GLU A 134 7.43 -5.94 -19.41
CA GLU A 134 6.29 -5.04 -19.43
C GLU A 134 5.79 -4.75 -20.86
N LEU A 135 5.79 -5.78 -21.70
CA LEU A 135 5.34 -5.74 -23.08
C LEU A 135 4.00 -6.48 -23.23
N PRO A 136 3.08 -6.00 -24.09
CA PRO A 136 1.84 -6.69 -24.33
C PRO A 136 2.08 -8.02 -25.04
N VAL A 137 1.25 -9.02 -24.74
CA VAL A 137 1.10 -10.21 -25.58
C VAL A 137 0.37 -9.80 -26.87
N ASP A 138 0.84 -10.30 -28.01
CA ASP A 138 0.20 -10.06 -29.30
C ASP A 138 -1.25 -10.57 -29.26
N PRO A 139 -2.26 -9.77 -29.62
CA PRO A 139 -3.66 -10.18 -29.56
C PRO A 139 -3.99 -11.44 -30.38
N SER A 140 -3.21 -11.74 -31.42
CA SER A 140 -3.38 -12.97 -32.21
C SER A 140 -3.14 -14.24 -31.39
N GLU A 141 -2.35 -14.15 -30.31
CA GLU A 141 -2.07 -15.28 -29.41
C GLU A 141 -3.30 -15.80 -28.67
N LEU A 142 -4.35 -14.97 -28.55
CA LEU A 142 -5.66 -15.41 -28.02
C LEU A 142 -6.33 -16.46 -28.92
N GLN A 143 -5.99 -16.47 -30.21
CA GLN A 143 -6.53 -17.41 -31.20
C GLN A 143 -5.56 -18.58 -31.50
N THR A 144 -4.31 -18.49 -31.02
CA THR A 144 -3.28 -19.52 -31.19
C THR A 144 -2.90 -20.11 -29.83
N THR A 145 -1.85 -19.59 -29.18
CA THR A 145 -1.23 -20.12 -27.96
C THR A 145 -2.18 -20.23 -26.78
N PHE A 146 -3.15 -19.30 -26.64
CA PHE A 146 -4.12 -19.31 -25.54
C PHE A 146 -5.51 -19.81 -25.95
N ARG A 147 -5.66 -20.31 -27.18
CA ARG A 147 -6.96 -20.77 -27.67
C ARG A 147 -7.50 -21.87 -26.76
N ASN A 148 -8.68 -21.64 -26.19
CA ASN A 148 -9.33 -22.57 -25.26
C ASN A 148 -8.46 -22.93 -24.03
N ALA A 149 -7.65 -22.00 -23.52
CA ALA A 149 -6.75 -22.28 -22.39
C ALA A 149 -7.45 -22.90 -21.16
N GLY A 150 -8.73 -22.62 -20.92
CA GLY A 150 -9.49 -23.30 -19.85
C GLY A 150 -9.61 -24.81 -20.01
N ASP A 151 -9.43 -25.35 -21.21
CA ASP A 151 -9.61 -26.77 -21.51
C ASP A 151 -8.32 -27.58 -21.38
N TRP A 152 -7.14 -26.95 -21.38
CA TRP A 152 -5.84 -27.65 -21.39
C TRP A 152 -4.78 -27.04 -20.48
N LEU A 153 -4.99 -25.85 -19.90
CA LEU A 153 -3.97 -25.24 -19.05
C LEU A 153 -3.79 -26.07 -17.77
N GLU A 154 -2.53 -26.35 -17.43
CA GLU A 154 -2.16 -27.15 -16.26
C GLU A 154 -1.04 -26.47 -15.45
N PRO A 155 -0.95 -26.75 -14.14
CA PRO A 155 0.18 -26.28 -13.35
C PRO A 155 1.51 -26.89 -13.83
N VAL A 156 2.36 -26.07 -14.42
CA VAL A 156 3.74 -26.40 -14.84
C VAL A 156 4.74 -25.45 -14.15
N PRO A 157 6.07 -25.71 -14.20
CA PRO A 157 7.05 -24.93 -13.43
C PRO A 157 7.03 -23.41 -13.68
N GLU A 158 6.64 -23.00 -14.89
CA GLU A 158 6.49 -21.60 -15.29
C GLU A 158 5.45 -20.86 -14.43
N VAL A 159 4.51 -21.57 -13.78
CA VAL A 159 3.62 -20.97 -12.77
C VAL A 159 4.46 -20.36 -11.65
N ALA A 160 5.34 -21.13 -11.00
CA ALA A 160 6.20 -20.58 -9.95
C ALA A 160 7.13 -19.46 -10.46
N GLU A 161 7.64 -19.58 -11.70
CA GLU A 161 8.46 -18.53 -12.32
C GLU A 161 7.72 -17.17 -12.39
N LEU A 162 6.41 -17.16 -12.66
CA LEU A 162 5.60 -15.93 -12.65
C LEU A 162 5.58 -15.26 -11.27
N PHE A 163 5.50 -16.03 -10.20
CA PHE A 163 5.47 -15.51 -8.83
C PHE A 163 6.85 -15.06 -8.35
N LEU A 164 7.90 -15.79 -8.74
CA LEU A 164 9.29 -15.49 -8.41
C LEU A 164 9.85 -14.30 -9.22
N GLU A 165 9.29 -14.01 -10.40
CA GLU A 165 9.74 -12.86 -11.18
C GLU A 165 9.54 -11.54 -10.42
N THR A 166 10.64 -10.81 -10.31
CA THR A 166 10.74 -9.56 -9.55
C THR A 166 10.49 -8.32 -10.40
N ARG A 167 10.50 -8.46 -11.73
CA ARG A 167 10.21 -7.38 -12.69
C ARG A 167 8.76 -7.41 -13.19
N GLY A 168 8.28 -6.24 -13.59
CA GLY A 168 6.92 -6.04 -14.07
C GLY A 168 5.87 -6.29 -12.98
N SER A 169 4.70 -6.76 -13.40
CA SER A 169 3.53 -6.93 -12.53
C SER A 169 2.83 -8.26 -12.76
N LEU A 170 2.76 -9.08 -11.72
CA LEU A 170 1.97 -10.30 -11.69
C LEU A 170 0.47 -9.98 -11.78
N ALA A 171 0.05 -8.81 -11.28
CA ALA A 171 -1.33 -8.35 -11.40
C ALA A 171 -1.75 -8.20 -12.87
N THR A 172 -0.84 -7.74 -13.75
CA THR A 172 -1.09 -7.67 -15.21
C THR A 172 -1.21 -9.06 -15.82
N THR A 173 -0.39 -10.02 -15.39
CA THR A 173 -0.51 -11.42 -15.80
C THR A 173 -1.87 -12.01 -15.42
N PHE A 174 -2.35 -11.80 -14.19
CA PHE A 174 -3.70 -12.23 -13.79
C PHE A 174 -4.81 -11.47 -14.52
N ASP A 175 -4.60 -10.19 -14.84
CA ASP A 175 -5.57 -9.46 -15.65
C ASP A 175 -5.72 -10.08 -17.05
N PHE A 176 -4.61 -10.52 -17.66
CA PHE A 176 -4.66 -11.26 -18.92
C PHE A 176 -5.35 -12.62 -18.75
N LEU A 177 -4.95 -13.43 -17.76
CA LEU A 177 -5.54 -14.75 -17.52
C LEU A 177 -7.05 -14.69 -17.24
N SER A 178 -7.52 -13.66 -16.54
CA SER A 178 -8.96 -13.47 -16.26
C SER A 178 -9.83 -13.27 -17.51
N ARG A 179 -9.21 -12.92 -18.66
CA ARG A 179 -9.90 -12.81 -19.96
C ARG A 179 -10.04 -14.16 -20.68
N LEU A 180 -9.37 -15.19 -20.19
CA LEU A 180 -9.38 -16.54 -20.73
C LEU A 180 -10.33 -17.41 -19.88
N PRO A 181 -11.52 -17.78 -20.40
CA PRO A 181 -12.48 -18.56 -19.63
C PRO A 181 -11.85 -19.84 -19.08
N GLY A 182 -12.03 -20.08 -17.77
CA GLY A 182 -11.56 -21.29 -17.08
C GLY A 182 -10.05 -21.34 -16.78
N ALA A 183 -9.22 -20.47 -17.35
CA ALA A 183 -7.76 -20.55 -17.21
C ALA A 183 -7.29 -20.36 -15.75
N GLU A 184 -7.85 -19.39 -15.01
CA GLU A 184 -7.48 -19.18 -13.62
C GLU A 184 -7.96 -20.32 -12.71
N ASP A 185 -9.10 -20.95 -12.98
CA ASP A 185 -9.61 -22.08 -12.19
C ASP A 185 -8.78 -23.36 -12.38
N ARG A 186 -8.24 -23.55 -13.59
CA ARG A 186 -7.27 -24.62 -13.89
C ARG A 186 -5.98 -24.48 -13.08
N LEU A 187 -5.47 -23.26 -12.92
CA LEU A 187 -4.25 -22.98 -12.17
C LEU A 187 -4.49 -22.87 -10.66
N PHE A 188 -5.68 -22.44 -10.25
CA PHE A 188 -6.05 -22.19 -8.86
C PHE A 188 -7.44 -22.78 -8.59
N PRO A 189 -7.53 -24.04 -8.14
CA PRO A 189 -8.81 -24.73 -7.97
C PRO A 189 -9.83 -23.94 -7.13
N GLY A 190 -11.05 -23.76 -7.66
CA GLY A 190 -12.14 -23.04 -7.00
C GLY A 190 -12.15 -21.54 -7.25
N TYR A 191 -11.26 -21.03 -8.10
CA TYR A 191 -11.21 -19.62 -8.46
C TYR A 191 -12.44 -19.16 -9.24
N ALA A 192 -13.05 -20.01 -10.08
CA ALA A 192 -14.28 -19.65 -10.79
C ALA A 192 -15.42 -19.32 -9.80
N ARG A 193 -15.56 -20.13 -8.73
CA ARG A 193 -16.54 -19.88 -7.66
C ARG A 193 -16.19 -18.65 -6.83
N PHE A 194 -14.90 -18.40 -6.60
CA PHE A 194 -14.43 -17.18 -5.95
C PHE A 194 -14.85 -15.95 -6.76
N GLU A 195 -14.53 -15.89 -8.05
CA GLU A 195 -14.82 -14.75 -8.91
C GLU A 195 -16.33 -14.49 -9.06
N SER A 196 -17.14 -15.54 -9.16
CA SER A 196 -18.60 -15.43 -9.29
C SER A 196 -19.33 -15.19 -7.95
N SER A 197 -18.64 -15.22 -6.81
CA SER A 197 -19.30 -15.10 -5.51
C SER A 197 -19.60 -13.65 -5.11
N LEU A 198 -20.77 -13.46 -4.51
CA LEU A 198 -21.19 -12.21 -3.89
C LEU A 198 -21.03 -12.35 -2.37
N ASP A 199 -20.16 -11.54 -1.75
CA ASP A 199 -20.17 -11.38 -0.29
C ASP A 199 -20.65 -9.99 0.12
N GLU A 200 -20.81 -9.78 1.42
CA GLU A 200 -21.11 -8.48 2.02
C GLU A 200 -20.20 -7.37 1.46
N ARG A 201 -18.96 -7.65 1.05
CA ARG A 201 -18.04 -6.62 0.49
C ARG A 201 -18.46 -6.19 -0.91
N VAL A 202 -18.78 -7.15 -1.78
CA VAL A 202 -19.32 -6.86 -3.12
C VAL A 202 -20.69 -6.19 -3.00
N MET A 203 -21.49 -6.56 -1.99
CA MET A 203 -22.85 -6.06 -1.78
C MET A 203 -22.92 -4.69 -1.08
N THR A 204 -22.01 -4.40 -0.14
CA THR A 204 -21.93 -3.15 0.63
C THR A 204 -21.19 -2.07 -0.15
N GLU A 205 -20.12 -2.42 -0.87
CA GLU A 205 -19.34 -1.44 -1.63
C GLU A 205 -19.87 -1.27 -3.06
N GLN A 206 -20.59 -2.24 -3.63
CA GLN A 206 -21.20 -2.22 -5.00
C GLN A 206 -20.28 -1.84 -6.17
N LEU A 207 -18.99 -1.61 -5.94
CA LEU A 207 -18.09 -0.98 -6.92
C LEU A 207 -17.18 -1.99 -7.64
N THR A 208 -16.79 -3.11 -7.01
CA THR A 208 -15.74 -3.97 -7.56
C THR A 208 -15.93 -5.46 -7.24
N LEU A 209 -15.78 -6.33 -8.27
CA LEU A 209 -15.76 -7.78 -8.13
C LEU A 209 -14.47 -8.29 -7.45
N ARG A 210 -14.48 -9.54 -6.96
CA ARG A 210 -13.36 -10.12 -6.21
C ARG A 210 -12.05 -10.27 -7.01
N GLY A 211 -12.13 -10.65 -8.29
CA GLY A 211 -10.96 -10.78 -9.16
C GLY A 211 -10.17 -9.47 -9.29
N PRO A 212 -10.81 -8.36 -9.70
CA PRO A 212 -10.16 -7.05 -9.72
C PRO A 212 -9.59 -6.60 -8.36
N LEU A 213 -10.30 -6.85 -7.24
CA LEU A 213 -9.78 -6.56 -5.89
C LEU A 213 -8.54 -7.38 -5.54
N GLU A 214 -8.45 -8.64 -5.97
CA GLU A 214 -7.25 -9.47 -5.80
C GLU A 214 -6.05 -8.85 -6.54
N ARG A 215 -6.27 -8.43 -7.80
CA ARG A 215 -5.24 -7.78 -8.60
C ARG A 215 -4.79 -6.45 -8.01
N GLU A 216 -5.70 -5.67 -7.43
CA GLU A 216 -5.36 -4.42 -6.75
C GLU A 216 -4.43 -4.64 -5.55
N LYS A 217 -4.67 -5.68 -4.74
CA LYS A 217 -3.79 -6.05 -3.63
C LYS A 217 -2.41 -6.47 -4.09
N MET A 218 -2.34 -7.18 -5.22
CA MET A 218 -1.07 -7.54 -5.85
C MET A 218 -0.30 -6.30 -6.28
N ARG A 219 -0.97 -5.33 -6.92
CA ARG A 219 -0.37 -4.04 -7.29
C ARG A 219 0.09 -3.24 -6.07
N ALA A 220 -0.67 -3.25 -4.99
CA ALA A 220 -0.30 -2.59 -3.74
C ALA A 220 0.99 -3.19 -3.16
N LEU A 221 1.10 -4.52 -3.10
CA LEU A 221 2.33 -5.21 -2.67
C LEU A 221 3.54 -4.85 -3.56
N GLU A 222 3.35 -4.83 -4.88
CA GLU A 222 4.40 -4.47 -5.83
C GLU A 222 4.83 -3.01 -5.69
N ALA A 223 3.89 -2.11 -5.42
CA ALA A 223 4.15 -0.69 -5.14
C ALA A 223 4.90 -0.49 -3.82
N ASP A 224 4.45 -1.13 -2.73
CA ASP A 224 5.10 -1.11 -1.41
C ASP A 224 6.55 -1.58 -1.54
N ARG A 225 6.79 -2.69 -2.24
CA ARG A 225 8.15 -3.20 -2.48
C ARG A 225 9.01 -2.23 -3.28
N ARG A 226 8.48 -1.62 -4.35
CA ARG A 226 9.22 -0.65 -5.18
C ARG A 226 9.61 0.58 -4.37
N GLU A 227 8.68 1.11 -3.59
CA GLU A 227 8.93 2.25 -2.70
C GLU A 227 9.94 1.88 -1.61
N GLY A 228 9.84 0.69 -1.01
CA GLY A 228 10.83 0.21 -0.04
C GLY A 228 12.24 0.10 -0.61
N LEU A 229 12.39 -0.43 -1.83
CA LEU A 229 13.67 -0.50 -2.52
C LEU A 229 14.24 0.91 -2.81
N ARG A 230 13.38 1.87 -3.19
CA ARG A 230 13.77 3.27 -3.37
C ARG A 230 14.27 3.88 -2.07
N LEU A 231 13.52 3.71 -0.98
CA LEU A 231 13.89 4.22 0.35
C LEU A 231 15.21 3.63 0.85
N LEU A 232 15.42 2.33 0.68
CA LEU A 232 16.67 1.65 1.06
C LEU A 232 17.88 2.07 0.20
N ALA A 233 17.65 2.53 -1.03
CA ALA A 233 18.70 3.03 -1.92
C ALA A 233 19.06 4.50 -1.64
N GLU A 234 18.08 5.32 -1.23
CA GLU A 234 18.28 6.75 -0.93
C GLU A 234 18.84 7.01 0.47
N ASP A 235 18.53 6.15 1.45
CA ASP A 235 18.99 6.29 2.83
C ASP A 235 19.47 4.93 3.39
N PRO A 236 20.79 4.72 3.55
CA PRO A 236 21.32 3.48 4.09
C PRO A 236 21.01 3.42 5.59
N ARG A 237 19.91 2.73 5.96
CA ARG A 237 19.47 2.38 7.35
C ARG A 237 19.76 3.46 8.39
N PRO A 238 18.74 4.08 9.00
CA PRO A 238 19.01 5.18 9.91
C PRO A 238 19.97 4.76 11.04
N GLU A 239 21.03 5.55 11.24
CA GLU A 239 22.11 5.26 12.19
C GLU A 239 21.66 5.40 13.65
N LYS A 240 20.51 6.04 13.91
CA LYS A 240 20.03 6.38 15.26
C LYS A 240 18.85 5.52 15.70
N LEU A 241 18.80 5.19 17.00
CA LEU A 241 17.65 4.52 17.63
C LEU A 241 16.37 5.37 17.56
N THR A 242 16.47 6.66 17.22
CA THR A 242 15.33 7.57 17.04
C THR A 242 14.51 7.29 15.80
N ASP A 243 15.02 6.50 14.85
CA ASP A 243 14.48 6.40 13.49
C ASP A 243 13.81 5.04 13.21
N VAL A 244 13.51 4.25 14.24
CA VAL A 244 12.86 2.93 14.10
C VAL A 244 11.52 2.98 13.37
N ALA A 245 10.84 4.15 13.35
CA ALA A 245 9.67 4.38 12.51
C ALA A 245 9.92 4.10 11.02
N PHE A 246 11.16 4.27 10.52
CA PHE A 246 11.59 3.88 9.18
C PHE A 246 11.70 2.36 9.03
N ALA A 247 12.24 1.67 10.03
CA ALA A 247 12.52 0.23 9.97
C ALA A 247 11.26 -0.66 9.97
N ILE A 248 10.15 -0.17 10.55
CA ILE A 248 8.87 -0.89 10.64
C ILE A 248 7.85 -0.45 9.58
N ARG A 249 8.28 0.34 8.58
CA ARG A 249 7.46 0.69 7.42
C ARG A 249 7.19 -0.55 6.60
N VAL A 250 5.94 -0.74 6.20
CA VAL A 250 5.57 -1.91 5.39
C VAL A 250 6.29 -1.93 4.05
N GLU A 251 6.58 -0.78 3.46
CA GLU A 251 7.32 -0.66 2.21
C GLU A 251 8.74 -1.22 2.39
N VAL A 252 9.42 -0.82 3.46
CA VAL A 252 10.76 -1.30 3.81
C VAL A 252 10.74 -2.80 4.12
N GLU A 253 9.74 -3.28 4.87
CA GLU A 253 9.61 -4.70 5.19
C GLU A 253 9.29 -5.56 3.95
N ALA A 254 8.47 -5.05 3.01
CA ALA A 254 8.18 -5.72 1.73
C ALA A 254 9.41 -5.80 0.82
N ALA A 255 10.28 -4.78 0.85
CA ALA A 255 11.56 -4.78 0.14
C ALA A 255 12.58 -5.76 0.75
N GLN A 256 12.50 -6.03 2.06
CA GLN A 256 13.37 -6.98 2.77
C GLN A 256 12.97 -8.44 2.61
N LEU A 257 11.78 -8.75 2.05
CA LEU A 257 11.39 -10.12 1.75
C LEU A 257 12.33 -10.73 0.70
N LEU A 258 12.86 -11.91 1.02
CA LEU A 258 13.58 -12.76 0.07
C LEU A 258 12.65 -13.20 -1.06
N GLU A 259 13.20 -13.60 -2.21
CA GLU A 259 12.40 -14.00 -3.37
C GLU A 259 11.39 -15.12 -3.07
N PRO A 260 11.75 -16.21 -2.35
CA PRO A 260 10.78 -17.24 -1.96
C PRO A 260 9.68 -16.68 -1.04
N GLN A 261 10.03 -15.79 -0.11
CA GLN A 261 9.07 -15.19 0.82
C GLN A 261 8.09 -14.28 0.09
N LEU A 262 8.56 -13.47 -0.86
CA LEU A 262 7.70 -12.63 -1.70
C LEU A 262 6.76 -13.50 -2.56
N ALA A 263 7.28 -14.56 -3.18
CA ALA A 263 6.47 -15.50 -3.96
C ALA A 263 5.38 -16.15 -3.10
N ALA A 264 5.70 -16.53 -1.86
CA ALA A 264 4.73 -17.07 -0.90
C ALA A 264 3.64 -16.04 -0.52
N VAL A 265 4.01 -14.77 -0.30
CA VAL A 265 3.04 -13.69 -0.03
C VAL A 265 2.12 -13.47 -1.23
N LYS A 266 2.68 -13.40 -2.46
CA LYS A 266 1.90 -13.28 -3.70
C LYS A 266 0.94 -14.48 -3.86
N LEU A 267 1.43 -15.70 -3.66
CA LEU A 267 0.63 -16.93 -3.75
C LEU A 267 -0.48 -16.94 -2.70
N ALA A 268 -0.18 -16.56 -1.45
CA ALA A 268 -1.15 -16.44 -0.39
C ALA A 268 -2.22 -15.40 -0.75
N LEU A 269 -1.87 -14.21 -1.29
CA LEU A 269 -2.86 -13.21 -1.72
C LEU A 269 -3.80 -13.76 -2.80
N LYS A 270 -3.27 -14.47 -3.80
CA LYS A 270 -4.04 -15.10 -4.87
C LYS A 270 -4.98 -16.18 -4.35
N THR A 271 -4.52 -16.96 -3.38
CA THR A 271 -5.21 -18.19 -2.95
C THR A 271 -5.96 -18.05 -1.63
N LYS A 272 -5.85 -16.94 -0.90
CA LYS A 272 -6.26 -16.85 0.52
C LYS A 272 -7.68 -17.32 0.83
N ARG A 273 -8.61 -17.24 -0.12
CA ARG A 273 -10.03 -17.59 0.07
C ARG A 273 -10.43 -18.91 -0.59
N LEU A 274 -9.52 -19.55 -1.31
CA LEU A 274 -9.78 -20.76 -2.05
C LEU A 274 -9.80 -22.00 -1.13
N PRO A 275 -8.78 -22.28 -0.30
CA PRO A 275 -8.81 -23.44 0.59
C PRO A 275 -9.77 -23.26 1.76
N VAL A 276 -10.27 -24.38 2.27
CA VAL A 276 -11.08 -24.43 3.50
C VAL A 276 -10.15 -24.45 4.71
N THR A 277 -10.26 -23.43 5.57
CA THR A 277 -9.54 -23.39 6.86
C THR A 277 -10.42 -23.81 8.03
N ALA A 278 -9.82 -24.05 9.21
CA ALA A 278 -10.58 -24.32 10.44
C ALA A 278 -11.59 -23.21 10.77
N ASP A 279 -11.20 -21.95 10.58
CA ASP A 279 -12.08 -20.79 10.72
C ASP A 279 -13.28 -20.81 9.78
N ASP A 280 -13.11 -21.33 8.56
CA ASP A 280 -14.18 -21.44 7.58
C ASP A 280 -15.19 -22.50 8.00
N LEU A 281 -14.71 -23.62 8.54
CA LEU A 281 -15.57 -24.65 9.14
C LEU A 281 -16.32 -24.10 10.36
N ALA A 282 -15.64 -23.37 11.25
CA ALA A 282 -16.25 -22.74 12.40
C ALA A 282 -17.33 -21.72 11.97
N ALA A 283 -17.03 -20.88 10.98
CA ALA A 283 -18.01 -19.94 10.43
C ALA A 283 -19.21 -20.68 9.84
N ARG A 284 -19.02 -21.74 9.05
CA ARG A 284 -20.10 -22.55 8.46
C ARG A 284 -21.01 -23.17 9.53
N ASN A 285 -20.48 -23.53 10.69
CA ASN A 285 -21.23 -24.16 11.77
C ASN A 285 -21.90 -23.16 12.73
N ASP A 286 -21.65 -21.86 12.56
CA ASP A 286 -22.21 -20.81 13.40
C ASP A 286 -23.58 -20.35 12.86
N PRO A 287 -24.71 -20.71 13.51
CA PRO A 287 -26.05 -20.35 13.05
C PRO A 287 -26.37 -18.86 13.24
N THR A 288 -25.55 -18.12 14.00
CA THR A 288 -25.77 -16.68 14.23
C THR A 288 -25.30 -15.81 13.06
N ARG A 289 -24.51 -16.39 12.14
CA ARG A 289 -23.98 -15.69 10.96
C ARG A 289 -24.91 -15.83 9.76
N SER A 290 -24.90 -14.80 8.91
CA SER A 290 -25.60 -14.85 7.63
C SER A 290 -25.05 -15.98 6.73
N LEU A 291 -25.88 -16.54 5.84
CA LEU A 291 -25.41 -17.54 4.87
C LEU A 291 -24.25 -17.00 4.00
N VAL A 292 -24.31 -15.72 3.66
CA VAL A 292 -23.26 -15.05 2.88
C VAL A 292 -21.93 -15.08 3.61
N ASP A 293 -21.92 -14.79 4.91
CA ASP A 293 -20.69 -14.82 5.73
C ASP A 293 -20.15 -16.23 5.90
N ARG A 294 -21.05 -17.20 6.15
CA ARG A 294 -20.74 -18.62 6.34
C ARG A 294 -20.02 -19.22 5.13
N PHE A 295 -20.35 -18.77 3.92
CA PHE A 295 -19.79 -19.29 2.66
C PHE A 295 -18.92 -18.27 1.92
N SER A 296 -18.38 -17.26 2.62
CA SER A 296 -17.55 -16.20 2.02
C SER A 296 -16.09 -16.62 1.73
N SER A 297 -15.69 -17.85 2.08
CA SER A 297 -14.36 -18.44 1.84
C SER A 297 -14.42 -19.98 1.78
N GLY A 298 -13.31 -20.59 1.36
CA GLY A 298 -13.21 -22.02 1.15
C GLY A 298 -13.88 -22.46 -0.16
N PHE A 299 -13.72 -21.66 -1.22
CA PHE A 299 -14.40 -21.83 -2.51
C PHE A 299 -14.01 -23.11 -3.27
N SER A 300 -12.79 -23.61 -3.05
CA SER A 300 -12.31 -24.88 -3.61
C SER A 300 -13.00 -26.10 -3.01
N GLY A 301 -13.42 -26.01 -1.74
CA GLY A 301 -13.84 -27.17 -0.95
C GLY A 301 -12.69 -28.08 -0.49
N ILE A 302 -11.45 -27.78 -0.89
CA ILE A 302 -10.25 -28.55 -0.52
C ILE A 302 -9.70 -27.99 0.81
N PRO A 303 -9.39 -28.84 1.80
CA PRO A 303 -8.71 -28.42 3.03
C PRO A 303 -7.39 -27.71 2.75
N VAL A 304 -7.01 -26.73 3.58
CA VAL A 304 -5.79 -25.94 3.40
C VAL A 304 -4.51 -26.78 3.29
N GLU A 305 -4.46 -27.90 3.99
CA GLU A 305 -3.34 -28.84 3.95
C GLU A 305 -3.18 -29.54 2.59
N ASP A 306 -4.31 -29.97 2.02
CA ASP A 306 -4.37 -30.66 0.73
C ASP A 306 -4.22 -29.67 -0.43
N TYR A 307 -4.71 -28.44 -0.26
CA TYR A 307 -4.72 -27.44 -1.34
C TYR A 307 -3.31 -27.12 -1.85
N TYR A 308 -2.35 -26.92 -0.95
CA TYR A 308 -0.97 -26.61 -1.36
C TYR A 308 -0.17 -27.85 -1.75
N SER A 309 -0.41 -28.99 -1.10
CA SER A 309 0.32 -30.23 -1.35
C SER A 309 -0.12 -30.94 -2.63
N GLN A 310 -1.39 -30.81 -3.02
CA GLN A 310 -1.96 -31.48 -4.20
C GLN A 310 -2.20 -30.51 -5.37
N GLY A 311 -2.63 -29.27 -5.09
CA GLY A 311 -3.01 -28.30 -6.13
C GLY A 311 -1.85 -27.70 -6.93
N PHE A 312 -0.62 -27.81 -6.41
CA PHE A 312 0.59 -27.25 -7.03
C PHE A 312 1.65 -28.29 -7.36
N VAL A 313 1.27 -29.57 -7.44
CA VAL A 313 2.15 -30.63 -7.93
C VAL A 313 2.58 -30.29 -9.36
N GLY A 314 3.90 -30.24 -9.60
CA GLY A 314 4.44 -29.89 -10.91
C GLY A 314 4.49 -28.38 -11.23
N ALA A 315 3.93 -27.51 -10.39
CA ALA A 315 3.88 -26.06 -10.60
C ALA A 315 5.23 -25.34 -10.36
N GLY A 316 6.26 -26.05 -9.91
CA GLY A 316 7.63 -25.53 -9.74
C GLY A 316 7.90 -24.76 -8.45
N PHE A 317 6.93 -24.65 -7.54
CA PHE A 317 7.15 -24.01 -6.23
C PHE A 317 8.03 -24.89 -5.34
N SER A 318 8.95 -24.27 -4.60
CA SER A 318 9.68 -24.97 -3.54
C SER A 318 8.75 -25.28 -2.35
N SER A 319 9.12 -26.28 -1.55
CA SER A 319 8.38 -26.61 -0.32
C SER A 319 8.31 -25.41 0.64
N GLU A 320 9.38 -24.62 0.74
CA GLU A 320 9.43 -23.40 1.55
C GLU A 320 8.35 -22.38 1.14
N VAL A 321 8.16 -22.16 -0.16
CA VAL A 321 7.13 -21.24 -0.67
C VAL A 321 5.73 -21.73 -0.33
N LEU A 322 5.47 -23.03 -0.54
CA LEU A 322 4.16 -23.63 -0.28
C LEU A 322 3.84 -23.66 1.21
N GLU A 323 4.79 -24.01 2.07
CA GLU A 323 4.63 -24.02 3.52
C GLU A 323 4.38 -22.62 4.09
N LEU A 324 5.12 -21.62 3.60
CA LEU A 324 4.91 -20.23 4.01
C LEU A 324 3.57 -19.70 3.50
N ALA A 325 3.17 -19.99 2.24
CA ALA A 325 1.88 -19.59 1.72
C ALA A 325 0.72 -20.21 2.53
N ARG A 326 0.82 -21.51 2.86
CA ARG A 326 -0.11 -22.20 3.75
C ARG A 326 -0.22 -21.48 5.10
N PHE A 327 0.92 -21.23 5.74
CA PHE A 327 0.99 -20.53 7.02
C PHE A 327 0.28 -19.17 6.97
N LEU A 328 0.51 -18.37 5.92
CA LEU A 328 -0.10 -17.05 5.76
C LEU A 328 -1.62 -17.13 5.62
N VAL A 329 -2.13 -18.13 4.89
CA VAL A 329 -3.57 -18.33 4.71
C VAL A 329 -4.24 -18.81 5.99
N GLU A 330 -3.61 -19.71 6.74
CA GLU A 330 -4.09 -20.14 8.06
C GLU A 330 -4.13 -18.98 9.06
N ASN A 331 -3.13 -18.11 9.01
CA ASN A 331 -2.97 -16.99 9.95
C ASN A 331 -3.52 -15.65 9.42
N ARG A 332 -4.29 -15.67 8.32
CA ARG A 332 -4.76 -14.46 7.61
C ARG A 332 -5.59 -13.47 8.45
N ARG A 333 -6.07 -13.89 9.63
CA ARG A 333 -6.85 -13.07 10.58
C ARG A 333 -6.10 -12.73 11.85
N THR A 334 -4.94 -13.33 12.11
CA THR A 334 -4.19 -13.24 13.37
C THR A 334 -3.99 -11.81 13.85
N PHE A 335 -3.42 -10.93 13.01
CA PHE A 335 -3.24 -9.52 13.37
C PHE A 335 -4.55 -8.83 13.73
N ARG A 336 -5.66 -9.16 13.04
CA ARG A 336 -6.97 -8.54 13.33
C ARG A 336 -7.50 -8.95 14.68
N GLU A 337 -7.41 -10.23 14.98
CA GLU A 337 -7.98 -10.84 16.18
C GLU A 337 -7.26 -10.34 17.41
N ILE A 338 -5.93 -10.27 17.35
CA ILE A 338 -5.12 -9.80 18.46
C ILE A 338 -5.37 -8.30 18.70
N VAL A 339 -5.35 -7.46 17.67
CA VAL A 339 -5.54 -6.01 17.87
C VAL A 339 -7.00 -5.61 18.16
N ALA A 340 -7.96 -6.52 18.03
CA ALA A 340 -9.37 -6.23 18.30
C ALA A 340 -9.64 -5.95 19.78
N SER A 341 -8.79 -6.41 20.69
CA SER A 341 -8.86 -6.09 22.12
C SER A 341 -8.52 -4.62 22.42
N GLY A 342 -7.83 -3.93 21.50
CA GLY A 342 -7.34 -2.56 21.67
C GLY A 342 -6.08 -2.43 22.55
N LEU A 343 -5.69 -3.49 23.27
CA LEU A 343 -4.52 -3.52 24.15
C LEU A 343 -3.39 -4.32 23.50
N ILE A 344 -2.23 -3.69 23.31
CA ILE A 344 -1.03 -4.29 22.72
C ILE A 344 0.02 -4.49 23.81
N ASP A 345 -0.27 -5.42 24.73
CA ASP A 345 0.58 -5.80 25.85
C ASP A 345 1.53 -6.98 25.51
N ASP A 346 2.31 -7.44 26.49
CA ASP A 346 3.22 -8.57 26.31
C ASP A 346 2.48 -9.89 26.00
N ALA A 347 1.22 -10.05 26.45
CA ALA A 347 0.41 -11.22 26.13
C ALA A 347 0.01 -11.23 24.65
N ALA A 348 -0.41 -10.09 24.10
CA ALA A 348 -0.70 -9.91 22.68
C ALA A 348 0.55 -10.18 21.81
N VAL A 349 1.71 -9.68 22.23
CA VAL A 349 2.99 -9.91 21.55
C VAL A 349 3.39 -11.39 21.61
N GLY A 350 3.30 -12.02 22.79
CA GLY A 350 3.58 -13.43 22.99
C GLY A 350 2.68 -14.34 22.15
N GLU A 351 1.39 -14.03 22.07
CA GLU A 351 0.44 -14.76 21.22
C GLU A 351 0.80 -14.65 19.73
N LEU A 352 1.15 -13.47 19.24
CA LEU A 352 1.58 -13.28 17.85
C LEU A 352 2.86 -14.09 17.54
N LEU A 353 3.86 -14.02 18.41
CA LEU A 353 5.12 -14.74 18.25
C LEU A 353 4.90 -16.25 18.29
N ARG A 354 4.05 -16.74 19.21
CA ARG A 354 3.67 -18.16 19.31
C ARG A 354 3.00 -18.65 18.03
N ARG A 355 2.07 -17.88 17.46
CA ARG A 355 1.45 -18.22 16.17
C ARG A 355 2.47 -18.27 15.03
N CYS A 356 3.47 -17.40 15.05
CA CYS A 356 4.58 -17.42 14.08
C CYS A 356 5.65 -18.49 14.38
N GLY A 357 5.51 -19.26 15.46
CA GLY A 357 6.52 -20.25 15.89
C GLY A 357 7.84 -19.62 16.37
N GLY A 358 7.84 -18.35 16.74
CA GLY A 358 9.05 -17.58 17.07
C GLY A 358 9.89 -17.14 15.86
N ASP A 359 9.45 -17.42 14.64
CA ASP A 359 10.15 -17.09 13.41
C ASP A 359 9.83 -15.65 12.97
N LEU A 360 10.86 -14.79 12.95
CA LEU A 360 10.74 -13.38 12.60
C LEU A 360 10.56 -13.13 11.10
N ASP A 361 10.97 -14.06 10.24
CA ASP A 361 10.74 -13.97 8.80
C ASP A 361 9.30 -14.34 8.47
N ARG A 362 8.72 -15.34 9.15
CA ARG A 362 7.26 -15.60 9.10
C ARG A 362 6.46 -14.42 9.59
N LEU A 363 6.89 -13.79 10.68
CA LEU A 363 6.27 -12.58 11.22
C LEU A 363 6.28 -11.44 10.19
N ARG A 364 7.42 -11.18 9.53
CA ARG A 364 7.53 -10.18 8.45
C ARG A 364 6.60 -10.49 7.29
N ALA A 365 6.63 -11.73 6.79
CA ALA A 365 5.76 -12.14 5.68
C ALA A 365 4.27 -11.97 6.03
N LEU A 366 3.87 -12.33 7.26
CA LEU A 366 2.50 -12.17 7.75
C LEU A 366 2.08 -10.70 7.86
N TYR A 367 2.99 -9.82 8.29
CA TYR A 367 2.75 -8.38 8.37
C TYR A 367 2.52 -7.78 6.98
N VAL A 368 3.43 -8.05 6.03
CA VAL A 368 3.33 -7.56 4.64
C VAL A 368 2.06 -8.11 3.96
N PHE A 369 1.78 -9.41 4.11
CA PHE A 369 0.55 -10.03 3.61
C PHE A 369 -0.71 -9.35 4.17
N THR A 370 -0.75 -9.11 5.49
CA THR A 370 -1.89 -8.48 6.16
C THR A 370 -2.14 -7.07 5.67
N HIS A 371 -1.08 -6.30 5.41
CA HIS A 371 -1.18 -4.94 4.87
C HIS A 371 -1.74 -4.97 3.44
N ALA A 372 -1.09 -5.70 2.55
CA ALA A 372 -1.50 -5.80 1.14
C ALA A 372 -2.94 -6.32 1.01
N ASP A 373 -3.36 -7.28 1.83
CA ASP A 373 -4.71 -7.83 1.78
C ASP A 373 -5.83 -6.82 2.11
N ARG A 374 -5.49 -5.74 2.82
CA ARG A 374 -6.45 -4.74 3.30
C ARG A 374 -6.45 -3.45 2.50
N HIS A 375 -5.34 -3.14 1.83
CA HIS A 375 -5.13 -1.89 1.10
C HIS A 375 -6.33 -1.46 0.24
N ALA A 376 -6.92 -2.38 -0.52
CA ALA A 376 -7.97 -2.10 -1.52
C ALA A 376 -9.38 -1.82 -0.97
N TRP A 377 -9.70 -2.12 0.30
CA TRP A 377 -11.11 -2.10 0.77
C TRP A 377 -11.31 -1.68 2.24
N LYS A 378 -10.31 -1.89 3.10
CA LYS A 378 -10.22 -1.23 4.41
C LYS A 378 -8.98 -0.40 4.36
N SER A 379 -9.06 0.74 3.71
CA SER A 379 -7.87 1.56 3.53
C SER A 379 -7.38 2.07 4.90
N PRO A 380 -6.06 2.26 5.05
CA PRO A 380 -5.51 2.95 6.20
C PRO A 380 -6.18 4.32 6.47
N SER A 381 -6.75 4.96 5.46
CA SER A 381 -7.47 6.23 5.58
C SER A 381 -8.85 6.11 6.23
N GLN A 382 -9.55 4.97 6.07
CA GLN A 382 -10.86 4.72 6.66
C GLN A 382 -10.77 4.20 8.11
N ASN A 383 -9.78 3.38 8.42
CA ASN A 383 -9.58 2.84 9.77
C ASN A 383 -8.12 2.98 10.25
N PRO A 384 -7.62 4.22 10.43
CA PRO A 384 -6.21 4.45 10.73
C PRO A 384 -5.76 3.85 12.06
N ALA A 385 -6.59 3.89 13.10
CA ALA A 385 -6.26 3.31 14.41
C ALA A 385 -5.99 1.80 14.33
N GLN A 386 -6.78 1.04 13.58
CA GLN A 386 -6.54 -0.40 13.41
C GLN A 386 -5.20 -0.68 12.73
N PHE A 387 -4.84 0.08 11.70
CA PHE A 387 -3.55 -0.10 11.01
C PHE A 387 -2.38 0.33 11.90
N PHE A 388 -2.55 1.39 12.70
CA PHE A 388 -1.57 1.77 13.71
C PHE A 388 -1.34 0.62 14.70
N ASN A 389 -2.40 0.00 15.24
CA ASN A 389 -2.27 -1.07 16.22
C ASN A 389 -1.60 -2.33 15.64
N ILE A 390 -1.82 -2.64 14.36
CA ILE A 390 -1.14 -3.74 13.67
C ILE A 390 0.36 -3.45 13.56
N ARG A 391 0.72 -2.22 13.18
CA ARG A 391 2.11 -1.78 13.09
C ARG A 391 2.77 -1.77 14.46
N GLU A 392 2.07 -1.31 15.49
CA GLU A 392 2.52 -1.30 16.89
C GLU A 392 2.81 -2.72 17.38
N LEU A 393 1.86 -3.64 17.18
CA LEU A 393 2.01 -5.05 17.55
C LEU A 393 3.18 -5.71 16.80
N TYR A 394 3.30 -5.46 15.50
CA TYR A 394 4.43 -5.95 14.71
C TYR A 394 5.76 -5.39 15.23
N ALA A 395 5.83 -4.09 15.51
CA ALA A 395 7.03 -3.44 16.04
C ALA A 395 7.46 -4.09 17.37
N LYS A 396 6.53 -4.21 18.34
CA LYS A 396 6.83 -4.86 19.63
C LYS A 396 7.29 -6.31 19.46
N ALA A 397 6.70 -7.08 18.54
CA ALA A 397 7.06 -8.47 18.30
C ALA A 397 8.40 -8.64 17.56
N ARG A 398 8.72 -7.76 16.61
CA ARG A 398 9.92 -7.86 15.77
C ARG A 398 11.21 -7.56 16.52
N MET A 399 11.13 -6.82 17.62
CA MET A 399 12.28 -6.42 18.41
C MET A 399 12.80 -7.58 19.28
N PRO A 400 14.11 -7.87 19.26
CA PRO A 400 14.69 -8.93 20.09
C PRO A 400 14.43 -8.67 21.57
N GLU A 401 14.07 -9.67 22.36
CA GLU A 401 13.67 -9.50 23.77
C GLU A 401 14.72 -8.78 24.63
N GLY A 402 16.01 -9.11 24.49
CA GLY A 402 17.12 -8.41 25.16
C GLY A 402 17.52 -7.05 24.54
N ARG A 403 16.89 -6.67 23.43
CA ARG A 403 16.98 -5.35 22.79
C ARG A 403 15.59 -4.71 22.66
N ARG A 404 14.59 -5.17 23.42
CA ARG A 404 13.26 -4.56 23.53
C ARG A 404 13.43 -3.27 24.31
N PHE A 405 14.01 -2.31 23.61
CA PHE A 405 14.36 -0.98 24.03
C PHE A 405 15.27 -0.88 25.24
N ASP A 406 16.44 -0.32 24.98
CA ASP A 406 17.31 0.24 26.01
C ASP A 406 16.90 1.71 26.17
N PRO A 407 15.96 2.06 27.08
CA PRO A 407 15.54 3.43 27.29
C PRO A 407 16.72 4.31 27.73
N ASP A 408 17.74 3.73 28.37
CA ASP A 408 18.98 4.43 28.70
C ASP A 408 19.69 4.91 27.43
N ALA A 409 19.94 3.99 26.50
CA ALA A 409 20.59 4.32 25.23
C ALA A 409 19.78 5.35 24.43
N LEU A 410 18.45 5.16 24.30
CA LEU A 410 17.59 6.10 23.58
C LEU A 410 17.67 7.51 24.19
N LEU A 411 17.42 7.62 25.51
CA LEU A 411 17.37 8.91 26.18
C LEU A 411 18.74 9.59 26.16
N HIS A 412 19.83 8.83 26.32
CA HIS A 412 21.18 9.34 26.22
C HIS A 412 21.49 9.89 24.81
N GLU A 413 21.18 9.14 23.75
CA GLU A 413 21.33 9.61 22.36
C GLU A 413 20.50 10.86 22.05
N ALA A 414 19.34 10.98 22.68
CA ALA A 414 18.45 12.13 22.57
C ALA A 414 18.91 13.35 23.40
N GLY A 415 20.02 13.25 24.14
CA GLY A 415 20.58 14.33 24.96
C GLY A 415 20.02 14.41 26.38
N TYR A 416 19.30 13.38 26.84
CA TYR A 416 18.75 13.26 28.20
C TYR A 416 19.56 12.26 29.05
N GLY A 417 20.89 12.33 28.96
CA GLY A 417 21.80 11.44 29.69
C GLY A 417 21.98 11.78 31.17
N ASP A 418 21.44 12.91 31.65
CA ASP A 418 21.50 13.26 33.07
C ASP A 418 20.55 12.39 33.91
N SER A 419 21.00 11.98 35.09
CA SER A 419 20.27 11.02 35.93
C SER A 419 18.89 11.51 36.36
N GLY A 420 18.70 12.83 36.52
CA GLY A 420 17.41 13.41 36.88
C GLY A 420 16.40 13.36 35.73
N ALA A 421 16.85 13.64 34.50
CA ALA A 421 16.01 13.51 33.32
C ALA A 421 15.64 12.06 33.03
N GLN A 422 16.59 11.14 33.16
CA GLN A 422 16.33 9.72 32.99
C GLN A 422 15.33 9.18 34.02
N ASP A 423 15.46 9.56 35.29
CA ASP A 423 14.52 9.17 36.35
C ASP A 423 13.08 9.60 36.02
N ILE A 424 12.90 10.83 35.53
CA ILE A 424 11.58 11.35 35.14
C ILE A 424 11.03 10.64 33.90
N LEU A 425 11.83 10.52 32.85
CA LEU A 425 11.35 10.02 31.55
C LEU A 425 11.17 8.49 31.54
N LYS A 426 11.93 7.73 32.32
CA LYS A 426 11.73 6.27 32.42
C LYS A 426 10.46 5.90 33.19
N ASP A 427 9.97 6.79 34.05
CA ASP A 427 8.79 6.56 34.90
C ASP A 427 7.49 6.39 34.10
N PHE A 428 7.47 6.72 32.80
CA PHE A 428 6.36 6.40 31.89
C PHE A 428 6.17 4.89 31.63
N GLY A 429 7.11 4.06 32.09
CA GLY A 429 6.95 2.61 32.12
C GLY A 429 7.41 1.89 30.86
N GLU A 430 7.58 0.58 31.00
CA GLU A 430 8.16 -0.29 29.97
C GLU A 430 7.32 -0.34 28.68
N ASP A 431 5.99 -0.35 28.80
CA ASP A 431 5.07 -0.45 27.67
C ASP A 431 5.16 0.75 26.71
N PHE A 432 5.45 1.94 27.23
CA PHE A 432 5.70 3.13 26.43
C PHE A 432 6.96 2.99 25.57
N TYR A 433 8.00 2.38 26.13
CA TYR A 433 9.30 2.21 25.48
C TYR A 433 9.39 0.98 24.55
N LYS A 434 8.59 -0.07 24.79
CA LYS A 434 8.54 -1.28 23.94
C LYS A 434 8.03 -1.00 22.52
N GLY A 435 7.20 0.02 22.34
CA GLY A 435 6.37 0.27 21.15
C GLY A 435 6.84 1.36 20.19
N ILE A 436 5.92 1.93 19.39
CA ILE A 436 6.18 3.10 18.53
C ILE A 436 6.22 4.39 19.35
N TYR A 437 5.48 4.46 20.46
CA TYR A 437 5.30 5.69 21.23
C TYR A 437 6.59 6.27 21.83
N ARG A 438 7.61 5.46 22.08
CA ARG A 438 8.93 5.90 22.57
C ARG A 438 9.60 7.02 21.75
N HIS A 439 9.30 7.14 20.46
CA HIS A 439 9.81 8.24 19.62
C HIS A 439 9.36 9.61 20.16
N TYR A 440 8.23 9.63 20.87
CA TYR A 440 7.71 10.82 21.50
C TYR A 440 8.37 11.13 22.84
N ALA A 441 9.08 10.19 23.47
CA ALA A 441 9.96 10.52 24.60
C ALA A 441 11.01 11.55 24.17
N VAL A 442 11.58 11.39 22.97
CA VAL A 442 12.58 12.31 22.41
C VAL A 442 11.95 13.67 22.10
N ARG A 443 10.79 13.67 21.44
CA ARG A 443 10.10 14.89 20.99
C ARG A 443 9.50 15.73 22.12
N PHE A 444 9.02 15.08 23.18
CA PHE A 444 8.37 15.73 24.32
C PHE A 444 9.25 15.80 25.57
N GLY A 445 10.37 15.08 25.63
CA GLY A 445 11.23 15.00 26.82
C GLY A 445 11.60 16.36 27.39
N GLY A 446 12.17 17.24 26.57
CA GLY A 446 12.50 18.61 27.01
C GLY A 446 11.30 19.41 27.52
N TYR A 447 10.10 19.15 26.98
CA TYR A 447 8.87 19.77 27.46
C TYR A 447 8.43 19.21 28.82
N LEU A 448 8.44 17.89 28.98
CA LEU A 448 8.07 17.20 30.22
C LEU A 448 9.00 17.59 31.37
N LEU A 449 10.30 17.67 31.09
CA LEU A 449 11.31 18.13 32.06
C LEU A 449 11.08 19.59 32.45
N ARG A 450 10.70 20.45 31.50
CA ARG A 450 10.35 21.84 31.79
C ARG A 450 9.07 21.92 32.64
N LEU A 451 8.04 21.17 32.28
CA LEU A 451 6.76 21.12 33.00
C LEU A 451 6.99 20.68 34.46
N LYS A 452 7.87 19.69 34.68
CA LYS A 452 8.30 19.29 36.04
C LYS A 452 8.97 20.42 36.83
N ARG A 453 9.83 21.21 36.19
CA ARG A 453 10.53 22.35 36.82
C ARG A 453 9.59 23.52 37.14
N GLU A 454 8.66 23.81 36.24
CA GLU A 454 7.69 24.91 36.38
C GLU A 454 6.55 24.57 37.36
N GLY A 455 6.35 23.28 37.64
CA GLY A 455 5.27 22.80 38.50
C GLY A 455 3.92 23.31 38.00
N ARG A 456 3.01 23.65 38.91
CA ARG A 456 1.63 24.09 38.55
C ARG A 456 1.54 25.35 37.68
N SER A 457 2.63 26.09 37.49
CA SER A 457 2.66 27.22 36.54
C SER A 457 2.91 26.80 35.09
N GLY A 458 3.38 25.57 34.88
CA GLY A 458 3.60 24.97 33.57
C GLY A 458 2.28 24.71 32.86
N LYS A 459 2.17 25.19 31.62
CA LYS A 459 1.00 24.94 30.77
C LYS A 459 1.08 23.54 30.15
N PRO A 460 -0.05 22.90 29.78
CA PRO A 460 -0.01 21.69 28.96
C PRO A 460 0.46 21.99 27.54
N ARG A 461 1.09 21.01 26.89
CA ARG A 461 1.35 21.05 25.45
C ARG A 461 0.49 20.03 24.75
N VAL A 462 -0.32 20.54 23.84
CA VAL A 462 -1.15 19.76 22.94
C VAL A 462 -0.64 19.96 21.53
N THR A 463 -0.44 18.88 20.79
CA THR A 463 -0.01 18.95 19.39
C THR A 463 -0.58 17.77 18.61
N THR A 464 -0.94 18.01 17.36
CA THR A 464 -1.32 16.92 16.45
C THR A 464 -0.08 16.33 15.78
N ILE A 465 -0.01 15.00 15.79
CA ILE A 465 1.04 14.22 15.14
C ILE A 465 0.42 13.39 14.02
N ALA A 466 1.15 13.29 12.91
CA ALA A 466 0.82 12.45 11.78
C ALA A 466 1.66 11.17 11.84
N GLU A 467 0.99 10.02 11.90
CA GLU A 467 1.61 8.70 11.86
C GLU A 467 1.03 7.93 10.67
N GLY A 468 1.62 8.13 9.50
CA GLY A 468 1.01 7.74 8.24
C GLY A 468 -0.39 8.37 8.08
N PRO A 469 -1.46 7.57 7.91
CA PRO A 469 -2.83 8.06 7.81
C PRO A 469 -3.47 8.35 9.17
N ALA A 470 -2.87 7.91 10.28
CA ALA A 470 -3.37 8.24 11.60
C ALA A 470 -3.07 9.70 11.96
N ARG A 471 -4.03 10.34 12.63
CA ARG A 471 -3.88 11.64 13.26
C ARG A 471 -4.08 11.47 14.75
N ILE A 472 -3.03 11.82 15.50
CA ILE A 472 -2.94 11.56 16.93
C ILE A 472 -2.77 12.90 17.63
N LEU A 473 -3.66 13.22 18.57
CA LEU A 473 -3.50 14.36 19.45
C LEU A 473 -2.65 13.92 20.65
N ALA A 474 -1.42 14.41 20.71
CA ALA A 474 -0.47 14.12 21.78
C ALA A 474 -0.49 15.25 22.82
N ILE A 475 -0.57 14.87 24.09
CA ILE A 475 -0.84 15.78 25.21
C ILE A 475 0.19 15.51 26.32
N ALA A 476 1.07 16.48 26.55
CA ALA A 476 1.99 16.49 27.68
C ALA A 476 1.49 17.47 28.74
N ALA A 477 1.13 16.96 29.92
CA ALA A 477 0.49 17.75 30.98
C ALA A 477 0.86 17.23 32.38
N HIS A 478 0.39 17.92 33.42
CA HIS A 478 0.38 17.38 34.77
C HIS A 478 -0.70 16.32 34.91
N ASP A 479 -0.40 15.26 35.65
CA ASP A 479 -1.36 14.20 35.96
C ASP A 479 -2.35 14.64 37.04
N ASP A 480 -3.27 15.52 36.64
CA ASP A 480 -4.35 16.02 37.48
C ASP A 480 -5.60 15.14 37.36
N ARG A 481 -6.29 14.94 38.49
CA ARG A 481 -7.57 14.23 38.51
C ARG A 481 -8.57 14.89 37.56
N GLY A 482 -9.15 14.11 36.65
CA GLY A 482 -10.14 14.58 35.68
C GLY A 482 -9.54 15.04 34.34
N LEU A 483 -8.22 14.92 34.14
CA LEU A 483 -7.55 15.30 32.90
C LEU A 483 -8.17 14.66 31.65
N ALA A 484 -8.33 13.33 31.65
CA ALA A 484 -8.94 12.62 30.52
C ALA A 484 -10.35 13.14 30.21
N ALA A 485 -11.15 13.46 31.22
CA ALA A 485 -12.50 14.01 31.05
C ALA A 485 -12.47 15.41 30.43
N SER A 486 -11.51 16.26 30.82
CA SER A 486 -11.33 17.59 30.21
C SER A 486 -10.93 17.49 28.74
N ILE A 487 -10.05 16.55 28.41
CA ILE A 487 -9.62 16.30 27.02
C ILE A 487 -10.80 15.78 26.19
N THR A 488 -11.44 14.69 26.61
CA THR A 488 -12.55 14.09 25.85
C THR A 488 -13.74 15.03 25.74
N GLY A 489 -14.02 15.82 26.79
CA GLY A 489 -15.07 16.84 26.77
C GLY A 489 -14.78 17.97 25.77
N ALA A 490 -13.55 18.47 25.72
CA ALA A 490 -13.15 19.50 24.77
C ALA A 490 -13.24 19.03 23.31
N LEU A 491 -12.91 17.76 23.06
CA LEU A 491 -13.06 17.10 21.76
C LEU A 491 -14.53 16.92 21.39
N TRP A 492 -15.34 16.40 22.31
CA TRP A 492 -16.78 16.18 22.13
C TRP A 492 -17.52 17.48 21.76
N LYS A 493 -17.27 18.57 22.50
CA LYS A 493 -17.87 19.90 22.25
C LYS A 493 -17.56 20.47 20.86
N ARG A 494 -16.51 19.95 20.21
CA ARG A 494 -16.09 20.34 18.86
C ARG A 494 -16.49 19.32 17.78
N GLY A 495 -17.27 18.31 18.15
CA GLY A 495 -17.67 17.23 17.25
C GLY A 495 -16.52 16.33 16.83
N VAL A 496 -15.39 16.36 17.55
CA VAL A 496 -14.22 15.53 17.26
C VAL A 496 -14.42 14.16 17.88
N ARG A 497 -14.53 13.13 17.03
CA ARG A 497 -14.66 11.74 17.45
C ARG A 497 -13.30 11.10 17.66
N LEU A 498 -13.24 10.16 18.61
CA LEU A 498 -12.06 9.37 18.91
C LEU A 498 -12.23 7.92 18.46
N GLN A 499 -11.15 7.31 18.00
CA GLN A 499 -11.11 5.87 17.72
C GLN A 499 -10.52 5.08 18.89
N GLN A 500 -9.47 5.62 19.53
CA GLN A 500 -8.80 5.02 20.68
C GLN A 500 -7.96 6.07 21.41
N ALA A 501 -7.54 5.76 22.63
CA ALA A 501 -6.59 6.57 23.40
C ALA A 501 -5.56 5.65 24.10
N HIS A 502 -4.32 6.12 24.18
CA HIS A 502 -3.23 5.47 24.88
C HIS A 502 -2.69 6.46 25.91
N LEU A 503 -2.77 6.09 27.18
CA LEU A 503 -2.47 6.99 28.31
C LEU A 503 -1.20 6.51 29.00
N PHE A 504 -0.25 7.43 29.22
CA PHE A 504 1.02 7.11 29.85
C PHE A 504 1.33 8.12 30.94
N SER A 505 1.48 7.63 32.17
CA SER A 505 1.77 8.46 33.34
C SER A 505 3.16 8.17 33.90
N ALA A 506 3.93 9.22 34.15
CA ALA A 506 5.05 9.20 35.07
C ALA A 506 4.51 9.48 36.48
N MET A 507 3.98 8.42 37.12
CA MET A 507 3.23 8.50 38.37
C MET A 507 4.03 9.13 39.53
N ASN A 508 5.33 8.84 39.62
CA ASN A 508 6.19 9.39 40.67
C ASN A 508 6.49 10.87 40.45
N HIS A 509 6.24 11.38 39.24
CA HIS A 509 6.53 12.75 38.85
C HIS A 509 5.30 13.61 38.63
N GLY A 510 4.09 13.03 38.59
CA GLY A 510 2.83 13.73 38.37
C GLY A 510 2.73 14.33 36.97
N LEU A 511 3.20 13.60 35.96
CA LEU A 511 3.21 14.00 34.56
C LEU A 511 2.52 12.94 33.71
N VAL A 512 1.89 13.37 32.62
CA VAL A 512 1.35 12.46 31.60
C VAL A 512 1.88 12.80 30.21
N LEU A 513 1.85 11.80 29.34
CA LEU A 513 2.03 11.93 27.90
C LEU A 513 1.00 11.04 27.19
N ASP A 514 -0.17 11.61 26.91
CA ASP A 514 -1.31 10.86 26.38
C ASP A 514 -1.48 11.04 24.87
N PHE A 515 -1.98 10.01 24.19
CA PHE A 515 -2.15 9.96 22.74
C PHE A 515 -3.58 9.58 22.36
N PHE A 516 -4.32 10.53 21.79
CA PHE A 516 -5.70 10.34 21.38
C PHE A 516 -5.80 10.23 19.85
N HIS A 517 -6.23 9.07 19.36
CA HIS A 517 -6.38 8.82 17.91
C HIS A 517 -7.69 9.39 17.42
N LEU A 518 -7.61 10.37 16.53
CA LEU A 518 -8.76 11.09 15.99
C LEU A 518 -9.44 10.26 14.90
N ALA A 519 -10.77 10.24 14.88
CA ALA A 519 -11.52 9.60 13.81
C ALA A 519 -11.54 10.49 12.56
N PRO A 520 -11.41 9.90 11.36
CA PRO A 520 -11.60 10.63 10.12
C PRO A 520 -13.07 11.07 9.95
N VAL A 521 -13.27 12.22 9.31
CA VAL A 521 -14.55 12.77 8.89
C VAL A 521 -14.58 12.76 7.36
N LEU A 522 -15.57 12.11 6.76
CA LEU A 522 -15.74 12.10 5.31
C LEU A 522 -16.10 13.51 4.83
N ALA A 523 -15.24 14.09 3.99
CA ALA A 523 -15.55 15.33 3.30
C ALA A 523 -16.55 15.12 2.16
N GLN A 524 -17.08 16.21 1.60
CA GLN A 524 -18.10 16.18 0.54
C GLN A 524 -17.61 15.52 -0.75
N ASP A 525 -16.31 15.48 -0.98
CA ASP A 525 -15.62 14.82 -2.09
C ASP A 525 -15.35 13.31 -1.82
N GLY A 526 -15.72 12.81 -0.63
CA GLY A 526 -15.50 11.43 -0.22
C GLY A 526 -14.11 11.18 0.39
N GLU A 527 -13.23 12.18 0.46
CA GLU A 527 -11.91 12.03 1.05
C GLU A 527 -11.98 12.16 2.59
N PRO A 528 -11.30 11.28 3.35
CA PRO A 528 -11.25 11.39 4.79
C PRO A 528 -10.39 12.59 5.21
N THR A 529 -11.02 13.54 5.88
CA THR A 529 -10.37 14.69 6.52
C THR A 529 -10.30 14.49 8.02
N PHE A 530 -9.37 15.18 8.68
CA PHE A 530 -9.24 15.11 10.14
C PHE A 530 -9.43 16.50 10.73
N PRO A 531 -10.23 16.63 11.80
CA PRO A 531 -10.26 17.86 12.57
C PRO A 531 -8.94 17.97 13.34
N CYS A 532 -7.96 18.63 12.72
CA CYS A 532 -6.63 18.83 13.28
C CYS A 532 -6.14 20.26 13.07
N GLY A 533 -5.24 20.73 13.94
CA GLY A 533 -4.60 22.03 13.78
C GLY A 533 -4.38 22.79 15.08
N PRO A 534 -3.84 24.02 14.98
CA PRO A 534 -3.53 24.86 16.13
C PRO A 534 -4.77 25.23 16.95
N GLU A 535 -5.92 25.40 16.31
CA GLU A 535 -7.18 25.76 16.97
C GLU A 535 -7.66 24.65 17.91
N LEU A 536 -7.71 23.41 17.43
CA LEU A 536 -8.04 22.25 18.27
C LEU A 536 -7.03 22.06 19.38
N SER A 537 -5.74 22.23 19.08
CA SER A 537 -4.67 22.09 20.06
C SER A 537 -4.78 23.14 21.17
N GLY A 538 -5.04 24.40 20.82
CA GLY A 538 -5.25 25.50 21.77
C GLY A 538 -6.47 25.26 22.64
N ALA A 539 -7.60 24.91 22.02
CA ALA A 539 -8.82 24.58 22.72
C ALA A 539 -8.69 23.48 23.79
N VAL A 540 -7.99 22.40 23.46
CA VAL A 540 -7.75 21.30 24.41
C VAL A 540 -6.75 21.75 25.48
N ALA A 541 -5.72 22.52 25.13
CA ALA A 541 -4.79 23.07 26.11
C ALA A 541 -5.48 24.01 27.12
N ASP A 542 -6.41 24.85 26.64
CA ASP A 542 -7.22 25.74 27.48
C ASP A 542 -8.13 24.91 28.39
N ALA A 543 -8.83 23.91 27.85
CA ALA A 543 -9.68 23.02 28.65
C ALA A 543 -8.92 22.26 29.75
N VAL A 544 -7.69 21.81 29.47
CA VAL A 544 -6.80 21.18 30.46
C VAL A 544 -6.34 22.19 31.51
N THR A 545 -5.96 23.40 31.09
CA THR A 545 -5.48 24.47 32.00
C THR A 545 -6.59 24.95 32.94
N GLU A 546 -7.78 25.16 32.39
CA GLU A 546 -8.96 25.65 33.10
C GLU A 546 -9.73 24.54 33.83
N ARG A 547 -9.32 23.27 33.63
CA ARG A 547 -9.97 22.07 34.19
C ARG A 547 -11.46 22.02 33.85
N LEU A 548 -11.78 22.38 32.61
CA LEU A 548 -13.15 22.34 32.11
C LEU A 548 -13.57 20.88 31.99
N HIS A 549 -14.44 20.41 32.88
CA HIS A 549 -15.03 19.08 32.81
C HIS A 549 -16.24 19.07 31.87
N ILE A 550 -16.69 17.87 31.48
CA ILE A 550 -17.95 17.67 30.76
C ILE A 550 -19.08 18.29 31.60
N ASP A 551 -19.92 19.12 30.98
CA ASP A 551 -21.07 19.71 31.65
C ASP A 551 -22.07 18.59 31.99
N PRO A 552 -22.76 18.60 33.15
CA PRO A 552 -23.78 17.58 33.46
C PRO A 552 -24.83 17.40 32.36
N SER A 553 -25.11 18.46 31.59
CA SER A 553 -26.01 18.41 30.43
C SER A 553 -25.43 17.64 29.23
N ASP A 554 -24.11 17.69 29.04
CA ASP A 554 -23.39 16.93 28.01
C ASP A 554 -23.23 15.45 28.41
N GLU A 555 -23.11 15.14 29.70
CA GLU A 555 -22.96 13.76 30.21
C GLU A 555 -24.16 12.88 29.83
N ALA A 556 -25.38 13.44 29.84
CA ALA A 556 -26.59 12.76 29.41
C ALA A 556 -26.62 12.41 27.90
N SER A 557 -25.76 13.04 27.10
CA SER A 557 -25.64 12.82 25.65
C SER A 557 -24.52 11.85 25.26
N LEU A 558 -23.70 11.41 26.23
CA LEU A 558 -22.62 10.47 25.98
C LEU A 558 -23.19 9.07 25.68
N PRO A 559 -22.62 8.33 24.71
CA PRO A 559 -23.02 6.97 24.44
C PRO A 559 -22.72 6.07 25.64
N ASP A 560 -23.65 5.17 25.97
CA ASP A 560 -23.46 4.15 27.00
C ASP A 560 -22.47 3.09 26.50
N VAL A 561 -21.20 3.22 26.88
CA VAL A 561 -20.14 2.29 26.46
C VAL A 561 -20.02 1.20 27.51
N MET A 562 -20.22 -0.07 27.12
CA MET A 562 -19.89 -1.22 27.99
C MET A 562 -18.42 -1.12 28.42
N ARG A 563 -18.19 -0.83 29.71
CA ARG A 563 -16.85 -0.75 30.29
C ARG A 563 -16.29 -2.15 30.48
N ASN A 564 -15.48 -2.63 29.53
CA ASN A 564 -14.55 -3.72 29.81
C ASN A 564 -13.33 -3.13 30.51
N VAL A 565 -13.37 -3.08 31.85
CA VAL A 565 -12.21 -2.73 32.67
C VAL A 565 -11.41 -4.01 32.88
N THR A 566 -10.27 -4.12 32.21
CA THR A 566 -9.23 -5.09 32.58
C THR A 566 -8.36 -4.40 33.63
N LEU A 567 -8.40 -4.88 34.87
CA LEU A 567 -7.55 -4.40 35.97
C LEU A 567 -6.13 -4.93 35.84
#